data_AF-A0A7R9MR93-F1
#
_entry.id   AF-A0A7R9MR93-F1
#
_cell.length_a   1.000
_cell.length_b   1.000
_cell.length_c   1.000
_cell.angle_alpha   90.00
_cell.angle_beta   90.00
_cell.angle_gamma   90.00
#
_symmetry.space_group_name_H-M   'P 1'
#
loop_
_entity.id
_entity.type
_entity.pdbx_description
1 polymer ?
#
loop_
_entity_poly.entity_id
_entity_poly.type
_entity_poly.pdbx_seq_one_letter_code
_entity_poly.pdbx_strand_id
1 'polypeptide(L)'
;DHNDCHFSCVVQYIIFPSHTITASKESLSDDEESELTEDDGELQLITECWVEPQNGVSFDCSNRNKFLEGLDYKEISQSFYAIDLEAISCLLTFEQTLILCQNDAIETPIDDIPVSNTESPQHNLKHSTSKLLGTSTPDIPLIMPPIPKSERIKTNK
;
A
#
# COMPACT_ATOMS: atom_id res chain seq x y z
N ASP A 1 24.06 14.26 -33.84
CA ASP A 1 23.79 13.56 -32.56
C ASP A 1 22.32 13.62 -32.23
N HIS A 2 21.62 12.52 -32.49
CA HIS A 2 20.34 12.25 -31.85
C HIS A 2 20.66 11.98 -30.38
N ASN A 3 20.25 12.88 -29.48
CA ASN A 3 20.18 12.56 -28.08
C ASN A 3 19.14 11.44 -27.93
N ASP A 4 19.59 10.20 -27.86
CA ASP A 4 18.78 9.08 -27.41
C ASP A 4 18.33 9.42 -25.98
N CYS A 5 17.09 9.89 -25.86
CA CYS A 5 16.49 10.19 -24.57
C CYS A 5 16.15 8.85 -23.92
N HIS A 6 17.08 8.32 -23.14
CA HIS A 6 16.89 7.08 -22.41
C HIS A 6 16.01 7.34 -21.18
N PHE A 7 14.80 6.78 -21.20
CA PHE A 7 13.87 6.88 -20.08
C PHE A 7 13.99 5.64 -19.20
N SER A 8 14.25 5.83 -17.91
CA SER A 8 14.25 4.75 -16.94
C SER A 8 12.85 4.46 -16.44
N CYS A 9 12.54 3.18 -16.25
CA CYS A 9 11.37 2.71 -15.52
C CYS A 9 11.83 1.75 -14.42
N VAL A 10 11.03 1.66 -13.36
CA VAL A 10 11.15 0.62 -12.33
C VAL A 10 10.09 -0.43 -12.63
N VAL A 11 10.51 -1.70 -12.63
CA VAL A 11 9.61 -2.83 -12.77
C VAL A 11 9.66 -3.62 -11.47
N GLN A 12 8.51 -3.77 -10.82
CA GLN A 12 8.35 -4.53 -9.59
C GLN A 12 7.42 -5.71 -9.83
N TYR A 13 7.90 -6.91 -9.51
CA TYR A 13 7.10 -8.12 -9.49
C TYR A 13 6.61 -8.38 -8.07
N ILE A 14 5.30 -8.39 -7.88
CA ILE A 14 4.65 -8.77 -6.63
C ILE A 14 4.21 -10.22 -6.79
N ILE A 15 4.73 -11.08 -5.92
CA ILE A 15 4.41 -12.51 -5.91
C ILE A 15 3.56 -12.76 -4.68
N PHE A 16 2.33 -13.19 -4.89
CA PHE A 16 1.46 -13.59 -3.79
C PHE A 16 1.82 -15.01 -3.32
N PRO A 17 1.62 -15.32 -2.02
CA PRO A 17 1.80 -16.67 -1.51
C PRO A 17 1.02 -17.68 -2.37
N SER A 18 1.57 -18.88 -2.59
CA SER A 18 0.89 -19.93 -3.35
C SER A 18 -0.45 -20.29 -2.72
N HIS A 19 -1.50 -20.40 -3.54
CA HIS A 19 -2.82 -20.86 -3.10
C HIS A 19 -3.07 -22.26 -3.65
N THR A 20 -3.56 -23.17 -2.82
CA THR A 20 -4.13 -24.43 -3.28
C THR A 20 -5.59 -24.20 -3.63
N ILE A 21 -5.97 -24.32 -4.90
CA ILE A 21 -7.38 -24.49 -5.24
C ILE A 21 -7.68 -25.97 -5.03
N THR A 22 -8.31 -26.28 -3.91
CA THR A 22 -9.00 -27.57 -3.79
C THR A 22 -10.28 -27.40 -4.60
N ALA A 23 -10.47 -28.25 -5.61
CA ALA A 23 -11.67 -28.16 -6.45
C ALA A 23 -12.89 -28.40 -5.54
N SER A 24 -13.59 -27.34 -5.15
CA SER A 24 -14.88 -27.44 -4.50
C SER A 24 -15.86 -28.04 -5.49
N LYS A 25 -15.98 -29.37 -5.43
CA LYS A 25 -16.96 -30.17 -6.17
C LYS A 25 -18.34 -29.83 -5.63
N GLU A 26 -18.91 -28.74 -6.10
CA GLU A 26 -20.34 -28.46 -5.95
C GLU A 26 -21.13 -29.45 -6.81
N SER A 27 -21.40 -30.63 -6.26
CA SER A 27 -22.53 -31.48 -6.65
C SER A 27 -22.80 -32.54 -5.59
N LEU A 28 -23.76 -32.22 -4.73
CA LEU A 28 -24.87 -33.06 -4.30
C LEU A 28 -24.72 -34.58 -4.58
N SER A 29 -24.49 -35.37 -3.53
CA SER A 29 -25.34 -36.52 -3.15
C SER A 29 -24.84 -37.13 -1.85
N ASP A 30 -25.79 -37.35 -0.97
CA ASP A 30 -25.73 -38.24 0.20
C ASP A 30 -25.29 -39.66 -0.21
N ASP A 31 -24.77 -40.39 0.78
CA ASP A 31 -24.47 -41.83 0.80
C ASP A 31 -23.11 -42.35 0.26
N GLU A 32 -22.42 -43.02 1.20
CA GLU A 32 -21.39 -44.07 1.10
C GLU A 32 -19.89 -43.67 1.01
N GLU A 33 -19.22 -43.94 2.15
CA GLU A 33 -17.87 -44.50 2.32
C GLU A 33 -16.64 -43.72 1.78
N SER A 34 -15.80 -43.30 2.73
CA SER A 34 -14.54 -42.58 2.54
C SER A 34 -13.54 -43.31 1.63
N GLU A 35 -13.39 -42.83 0.39
CA GLU A 35 -12.12 -42.92 -0.33
C GLU A 35 -11.26 -41.70 0.04
N LEU A 36 -10.08 -41.96 0.61
CA LEU A 36 -8.99 -41.00 0.77
C LEU A 36 -8.44 -40.66 -0.63
N THR A 37 -9.16 -39.89 -1.42
CA THR A 37 -8.60 -39.31 -2.64
C THR A 37 -7.60 -38.25 -2.22
N GLU A 38 -6.34 -38.48 -2.54
CA GLU A 38 -5.29 -37.47 -2.47
C GLU A 38 -5.80 -36.25 -3.22
N ASP A 39 -6.08 -35.17 -2.48
CA ASP A 39 -6.53 -33.90 -3.03
C ASP A 39 -5.33 -33.34 -3.81
N ASP A 40 -5.26 -33.68 -5.10
CA ASP A 40 -4.34 -33.13 -6.08
C ASP A 40 -4.74 -31.67 -6.35
N GLY A 41 -4.65 -30.84 -5.31
CA GLY A 41 -4.94 -29.43 -5.36
C GLY A 41 -3.92 -28.75 -6.26
N GLU A 42 -4.39 -28.16 -7.36
CA GLU A 42 -3.52 -27.41 -8.27
C GLU A 42 -2.98 -26.18 -7.54
N LEU A 43 -1.66 -26.12 -7.39
CA LEU A 43 -0.97 -24.97 -6.81
C LEU A 43 -1.00 -23.81 -7.80
N GLN A 44 -1.70 -22.74 -7.44
CA GLN A 44 -1.73 -21.52 -8.24
C GLN A 44 -0.77 -20.47 -7.65
N LEU A 45 0.09 -19.93 -8.52
CA LEU A 45 0.93 -18.77 -8.23
C LEU A 45 0.32 -17.54 -8.91
N ILE A 46 -0.04 -16.53 -8.12
CA ILE A 46 -0.51 -15.25 -8.63
C ILE A 46 0.65 -14.26 -8.60
N THR A 47 0.91 -13.61 -9.73
CA THR A 47 1.93 -12.57 -9.84
C THR A 47 1.33 -11.31 -10.44
N GLU A 48 1.69 -10.16 -9.90
CA GLU A 48 1.34 -8.85 -10.41
C GLU A 48 2.60 -8.10 -10.83
N CYS A 49 2.56 -7.40 -11.97
CA CYS A 49 3.69 -6.65 -12.51
C CYS A 49 3.36 -5.16 -12.50
N TRP A 50 4.15 -4.38 -11.77
CA TRP A 50 4.03 -2.94 -11.67
C TRP A 50 5.16 -2.30 -12.46
N VAL A 51 4.82 -1.39 -13.38
CA VAL A 51 5.79 -0.64 -14.18
C VAL A 51 5.59 0.84 -13.91
N GLU A 52 6.59 1.49 -13.33
CA GLU A 52 6.53 2.89 -12.95
C GLU A 52 7.58 3.73 -13.70
N PRO A 53 7.16 4.74 -14.47
CA PRO A 53 8.08 5.67 -15.12
C PRO A 53 8.84 6.51 -14.07
N GLN A 54 10.14 6.73 -14.27
CA GLN A 54 10.97 7.50 -13.31
C GLN A 54 11.13 8.99 -13.69
N ASN A 55 10.34 9.46 -14.64
CA ASN A 55 10.42 10.78 -15.25
C ASN A 55 9.04 11.24 -15.68
N GLY A 56 8.90 12.54 -15.93
CA GLY A 56 7.67 13.14 -16.44
C GLY A 56 7.09 14.18 -15.50
N VAL A 57 6.16 14.95 -16.05
CA VAL A 57 5.41 15.98 -15.35
C VAL A 57 3.96 15.53 -15.30
N SER A 58 3.37 15.60 -14.12
CA SER A 58 1.95 15.32 -13.93
C SER A 58 1.07 16.30 -14.71
N PHE A 59 0.09 15.80 -15.43
CA PHE A 59 -0.83 16.59 -16.24
C PHE A 59 -2.26 16.10 -16.08
N ASP A 60 -3.25 16.89 -16.50
CA ASP A 60 -4.67 16.49 -16.57
C ASP A 60 -5.20 15.84 -15.28
N CYS A 61 -4.77 16.34 -14.12
CA CYS A 61 -5.19 15.85 -12.83
C CYS A 61 -6.66 16.20 -12.57
N SER A 62 -7.41 15.19 -12.12
CA SER A 62 -8.77 15.39 -11.60
C SER A 62 -8.79 16.37 -10.42
N ASN A 63 -9.97 16.92 -10.09
CA ASN A 63 -10.11 17.86 -8.97
C ASN A 63 -9.59 17.30 -7.64
N ARG A 64 -9.67 15.99 -7.42
CA ARG A 64 -9.15 15.31 -6.22
C ARG A 64 -7.63 15.34 -6.13
N ASN A 65 -6.94 15.41 -7.27
CA ASN A 65 -5.48 15.30 -7.38
C ASN A 65 -4.85 16.59 -7.91
N LYS A 66 -5.58 17.72 -7.89
CA LYS A 66 -5.12 19.03 -8.36
C LYS A 66 -3.78 19.45 -7.77
N PHE A 67 -3.49 19.02 -6.55
CA PHE A 67 -2.24 19.30 -5.85
C PHE A 67 -1.00 18.65 -6.50
N LEU A 68 -1.21 17.72 -7.45
CA LEU A 68 -0.16 17.07 -8.22
C LEU A 68 0.02 17.68 -9.62
N GLU A 69 -0.87 18.58 -10.07
CA GLU A 69 -0.79 19.14 -11.42
C GLU A 69 0.52 19.90 -11.63
N GLY A 70 1.24 19.58 -12.72
CA GLY A 70 2.47 20.26 -13.10
C GLY A 70 3.71 19.88 -12.28
N LEU A 71 3.60 18.94 -11.33
CA LEU A 71 4.75 18.47 -10.57
C LEU A 71 5.61 17.52 -11.39
N ASP A 72 6.93 17.65 -11.29
CA ASP A 72 7.85 16.63 -11.76
C ASP A 72 7.67 15.36 -10.93
N TYR A 73 7.92 14.19 -11.55
CA TYR A 73 7.79 12.89 -10.91
C TYR A 73 8.50 12.80 -9.53
N LYS A 74 9.66 13.44 -9.40
CA LYS A 74 10.44 13.47 -8.15
C LYS A 74 9.76 14.26 -7.02
N GLU A 75 8.92 15.22 -7.37
CA GLU A 75 8.22 16.12 -6.45
C GLU A 75 6.89 15.53 -5.96
N ILE A 76 6.31 14.59 -6.71
CA ILE A 76 5.05 13.91 -6.37
C ILE A 76 5.10 13.29 -4.97
N SER A 77 6.18 12.59 -4.64
CA SER A 77 6.34 11.94 -3.33
C SER A 77 6.31 12.93 -2.16
N GLN A 78 6.92 14.11 -2.32
CA GLN A 78 6.92 15.17 -1.31
C GLN A 78 5.52 15.78 -1.15
N SER A 79 4.79 15.91 -2.25
CA SER A 79 3.42 16.42 -2.24
C SER A 79 2.47 15.47 -1.49
N PHE A 80 2.60 14.15 -1.71
CA PHE A 80 1.88 13.14 -0.93
C PHE A 80 2.25 13.15 0.54
N TYR A 81 3.54 13.23 0.86
CA TYR A 81 4.01 13.26 2.25
C TYR A 81 3.32 14.36 3.06
N ALA A 82 3.19 15.57 2.51
CA ALA A 82 2.54 16.68 3.21
C ALA A 82 1.06 16.41 3.55
N ILE A 83 0.39 15.60 2.73
CA ILE A 83 -1.03 15.26 2.90
C ILE A 83 -1.18 14.07 3.87
N ASP A 84 -0.33 13.05 3.71
CA ASP A 84 -0.48 11.77 4.42
C ASP A 84 0.21 11.75 5.79
N LEU A 85 1.07 12.73 6.09
CA LEU A 85 1.91 12.75 7.30
C LEU A 85 1.11 12.51 8.58
N GLU A 86 0.00 13.22 8.78
CA GLU A 86 -0.80 13.10 10.01
C GLU A 86 -1.41 11.69 10.12
N ALA A 87 -2.03 11.20 9.05
CA ALA A 87 -2.67 9.88 9.05
C ALA A 87 -1.66 8.75 9.29
N ILE A 88 -0.51 8.79 8.62
CA ILE A 88 0.58 7.81 8.80
C ILE A 88 1.14 7.90 10.21
N SER A 89 1.35 9.11 10.74
CA SER A 89 1.84 9.31 12.11
C SER A 89 0.88 8.73 13.14
N CYS A 90 -0.43 8.93 12.96
CA CYS A 90 -1.46 8.34 13.82
C CYS A 90 -1.46 6.82 13.76
N LEU A 91 -1.38 6.23 12.55
CA LEU A 91 -1.34 4.77 12.37
C LEU A 91 -0.11 4.15 13.05
N LEU A 92 1.07 4.72 12.82
CA LEU A 92 2.32 4.27 13.44
C LEU A 92 2.26 4.39 14.98
N THR A 93 1.74 5.50 15.49
CA THR A 93 1.61 5.70 16.95
C THR A 93 0.65 4.69 17.56
N PHE A 94 -0.46 4.40 16.90
CA PHE A 94 -1.43 3.41 17.35
C PHE A 94 -0.83 2.00 17.37
N GLU A 95 -0.15 1.60 16.30
CA GLU A 95 0.56 0.31 16.22
C GLU A 95 1.58 0.18 17.36
N GLN A 96 2.40 1.21 17.61
CA GLN A 96 3.38 1.13 18.69
C GLN A 96 2.71 1.06 20.06
N THR A 97 1.61 1.79 20.27
CA THR A 97 0.85 1.68 21.52
C THR A 97 0.33 0.27 21.72
N LEU A 98 -0.19 -0.37 20.68
CA LEU A 98 -0.66 -1.76 20.74
C LEU A 98 0.47 -2.73 21.10
N ILE A 99 1.65 -2.57 20.50
CA ILE A 99 2.83 -3.39 20.81
C ILE A 99 3.25 -3.20 22.27
N LEU A 100 3.26 -1.96 22.77
CA LEU A 100 3.61 -1.66 24.17
C LEU A 100 2.59 -2.27 25.14
N CYS A 101 1.30 -2.23 24.83
CA CYS A 101 0.25 -2.84 25.66
C CYS A 101 0.34 -4.37 25.72
N GLN A 102 0.97 -5.03 24.74
CA GLN A 102 1.18 -6.48 24.74
C GLN A 102 2.47 -6.88 25.45
N ASN A 103 3.31 -5.91 25.83
CA ASN A 103 4.58 -6.18 26.50
C ASN A 103 4.38 -6.22 28.02
N ASP A 104 4.21 -7.42 28.56
CA ASP A 104 4.04 -7.68 30.01
C ASP A 104 5.22 -7.19 30.88
N ALA A 105 6.36 -6.84 30.27
CA ALA A 105 7.53 -6.33 30.98
C ALA A 105 7.50 -4.80 31.21
N ILE A 106 6.50 -4.10 30.67
CA ILE A 106 6.36 -2.65 30.85
C ILE A 106 5.48 -2.40 32.07
N GLU A 107 6.09 -2.05 33.19
CA GLU A 107 5.36 -1.59 34.37
C GLU A 107 4.61 -0.29 34.04
N THR A 108 3.28 -0.33 34.10
CA THR A 108 2.45 0.88 34.01
C THR A 108 2.75 1.77 35.21
N PRO A 109 2.80 3.11 35.05
CA PRO A 109 2.93 4.00 36.20
C PRO A 109 1.85 3.67 37.22
N ILE A 110 2.28 3.17 38.37
CA ILE A 110 1.41 2.74 39.46
C ILE A 110 0.78 4.02 40.03
N ASP A 111 -0.49 4.25 39.74
CA ASP A 111 -1.29 5.20 40.50
C ASP A 111 -1.47 4.61 41.91
N ASP A 112 -0.85 5.23 42.91
CA ASP A 112 -1.12 5.01 44.34
C ASP A 112 -2.58 5.44 44.63
N ILE A 113 -3.56 4.63 44.23
CA ILE A 113 -4.96 4.77 44.61
C ILE A 113 -5.38 3.51 45.38
N PRO A 114 -5.87 3.63 46.62
CA PRO A 114 -6.29 2.46 47.40
C PRO A 114 -7.47 1.77 46.70
N VAL A 115 -7.27 0.51 46.32
CA VAL A 115 -8.28 -0.36 45.71
C VAL A 115 -9.44 -0.56 46.67
N SER A 116 -10.60 0.06 46.39
CA SER A 116 -11.88 -0.46 46.83
C SER A 116 -12.45 -1.38 45.74
N ASN A 117 -12.80 -2.59 46.17
CA ASN A 117 -13.28 -3.69 45.34
C ASN A 117 -14.36 -3.25 44.35
N THR A 118 -14.03 -3.28 43.06
CA THR A 118 -15.04 -3.35 42.01
C THR A 118 -14.56 -4.29 40.93
N GLU A 119 -15.44 -5.22 40.57
CA GLU A 119 -15.25 -6.31 39.63
C GLU A 119 -14.62 -5.84 38.31
N SER A 120 -13.64 -6.60 37.84
CA SER A 120 -12.93 -6.37 36.58
C SER A 120 -13.92 -6.33 35.40
N PRO A 121 -13.98 -5.24 34.63
CA PRO A 121 -14.70 -5.26 33.36
C PRO A 121 -13.88 -6.09 32.38
N GLN A 122 -14.43 -7.23 31.98
CA GLN A 122 -13.98 -8.00 30.81
C GLN A 122 -13.93 -7.07 29.60
N HIS A 123 -12.75 -6.58 29.24
CA HIS A 123 -12.54 -5.72 28.09
C HIS A 123 -12.60 -6.55 26.80
N ASN A 124 -13.83 -6.83 26.37
CA ASN A 124 -14.09 -7.21 24.98
C ASN A 124 -13.86 -5.97 24.12
N LEU A 125 -12.62 -5.78 23.65
CA LEU A 125 -12.35 -4.85 22.57
C LEU A 125 -12.98 -5.46 21.31
N LYS A 126 -14.28 -5.19 21.12
CA LYS A 126 -14.95 -5.46 19.85
C LYS A 126 -14.12 -4.73 18.80
N HIS A 127 -13.50 -5.48 17.89
CA HIS A 127 -12.82 -4.94 16.72
C HIS A 127 -13.82 -4.07 15.97
N SER A 128 -13.83 -2.78 16.30
CA SER A 128 -14.53 -1.78 15.51
C SER A 128 -13.66 -1.62 14.28
N THR A 129 -13.94 -2.42 13.26
CA THR A 129 -13.41 -2.20 11.92
C THR A 129 -13.95 -0.85 11.48
N SER A 130 -13.23 0.22 11.81
CA SER A 130 -13.33 1.46 11.06
C SER A 130 -13.07 1.04 9.62
N LYS A 131 -14.09 1.21 8.77
CA LYS A 131 -13.92 1.09 7.33
C LYS A 131 -12.95 2.19 6.94
N LEU A 132 -11.65 1.90 6.98
CA LEU A 132 -10.65 2.65 6.25
C LEU A 132 -11.12 2.57 4.80
N LEU A 133 -11.75 3.65 4.35
CA LEU A 133 -12.14 3.80 2.97
C LEU A 133 -10.82 3.83 2.20
N GLY A 134 -10.39 2.67 1.72
CA GLY A 134 -9.18 2.51 0.95
C GLY A 134 -9.32 3.40 -0.28
N THR A 135 -8.71 4.58 -0.22
CA THR A 135 -8.59 5.42 -1.39
C THR A 135 -7.56 4.73 -2.25
N SER A 136 -8.00 4.05 -3.31
CA SER A 136 -7.09 3.64 -4.38
C SER A 136 -6.23 4.84 -4.74
N THR A 137 -4.91 4.65 -4.73
CA THR A 137 -3.97 5.65 -5.23
C THR A 137 -4.45 6.03 -6.62
N PRO A 138 -4.77 7.31 -6.87
CA PRO A 138 -5.25 7.71 -8.18
C PRO A 138 -4.15 7.49 -9.21
N ASP A 139 -4.52 7.04 -10.41
CA ASP A 139 -3.62 7.10 -11.55
C ASP A 139 -3.23 8.56 -11.80
N ILE A 140 -1.92 8.84 -11.79
CA ILE A 140 -1.36 10.16 -12.07
C ILE A 140 -0.78 10.10 -13.47
N PRO A 141 -1.43 10.71 -14.48
CA PRO A 141 -0.89 10.68 -15.81
C PRO A 141 0.31 11.61 -15.90
N LEU A 142 1.42 11.09 -16.43
CA LEU A 142 2.67 11.83 -16.62
C LEU A 142 2.94 12.07 -18.10
N ILE A 143 3.29 13.30 -18.45
CA ILE A 143 3.73 13.68 -19.79
C ILE A 143 5.22 14.01 -19.76
N MET A 144 5.95 13.60 -20.78
CA MET A 144 7.38 13.92 -20.86
C MET A 144 7.58 15.40 -21.19
N PRO A 145 8.50 16.10 -20.50
CA PRO A 145 8.85 17.46 -20.89
C PRO A 145 9.49 17.47 -22.28
N PRO A 146 9.22 18.49 -23.11
CA PRO A 146 9.83 18.60 -24.44
C PRO A 146 11.35 18.76 -24.32
N ILE A 147 12.09 18.03 -25.17
CA ILE A 147 13.56 18.10 -25.24
C ILE A 147 13.96 19.56 -25.51
N PRO A 148 14.80 20.19 -24.67
CA PRO A 148 15.27 21.54 -24.93
C PRO A 148 16.05 21.56 -26.25
N LYS A 149 15.57 22.35 -27.21
CA LYS A 149 16.28 22.60 -28.46
C LYS A 149 17.58 23.31 -28.09
N SER A 150 18.73 22.68 -28.35
CA SER A 150 20.05 23.27 -28.11
C SER A 150 20.11 24.68 -28.70
N GLU A 151 20.29 25.70 -27.87
CA GLU A 151 20.57 27.05 -28.35
C GLU A 151 21.87 27.01 -29.14
N ARG A 152 21.74 27.12 -30.47
CA ARG A 152 22.87 27.21 -31.38
C ARG A 152 23.63 28.49 -31.04
N ILE A 153 24.74 28.36 -30.31
CA ILE A 153 25.70 29.42 -30.03
C ILE A 153 26.03 30.11 -31.36
N LYS A 154 25.61 31.37 -31.51
CA LYS A 154 26.03 32.21 -32.63
C LYS A 154 27.49 32.57 -32.40
N THR A 155 28.40 31.83 -33.01
CA THR A 155 29.80 32.25 -33.14
C THR A 155 29.84 33.45 -34.11
N ASN A 156 30.04 34.64 -33.55
CA ASN A 156 30.43 35.82 -34.33
C ASN A 156 31.84 35.57 -34.90
N LYS A 157 31.97 35.59 -36.22
CA LYS A 157 33.21 35.95 -36.90
C LYS A 157 32.89 36.65 -38.22
#